data_AF-A0A7K4M8I5-F1
#
_entry.id   AF-A0A7K4M8I5-F1
#
_cell.length_a   1.000
_cell.length_b   1.000
_cell.length_c   1.000
_cell.angle_alpha   90.00
_cell.angle_beta   90.00
_cell.angle_gamma   90.00
#
_symmetry.space_group_name_H-M   'P 1'
#
loop_
_entity.id
_entity.type
_entity.pdbx_description
1 polymer ?
#
loop_
_entity_poly.entity_id
_entity_poly.type
_entity_poly.pdbx_seq_one_letter_code
_entity_poly.pdbx_strand_id
1 'polypeptide(L)'
;MNNQFVGIFGIILAIILVSIPVVYAEIILKGMDYEEGIIPITITNTMGKVEFDGQWSHYDEWKSTTLTELKYNDGKIILRSAHQDGFLYFLIDDLTDFTYNRIADRAMICLDSGDKSGKKPDKSVWCYVAARGSLNGHTLNGGVHTVWMNYLGLVKSHPEYIGVGGTSGVNDR
;
A
#
# COMPACT_ATOMS: atom_id res chain seq x y z
N MET A 1 15.48 36.17 13.08
CA MET A 1 15.52 36.03 11.61
C MET A 1 16.08 34.66 11.26
N ASN A 2 15.65 34.12 10.12
CA ASN A 2 16.19 32.97 9.39
C ASN A 2 15.99 31.56 9.99
N ASN A 3 14.87 30.97 9.53
CA ASN A 3 14.67 29.55 9.22
C ASN A 3 15.94 28.84 8.73
N GLN A 4 16.03 27.53 8.96
CA GLN A 4 16.15 26.56 7.86
C GLN A 4 15.23 25.36 8.08
N PHE A 5 14.58 24.93 7.00
CA PHE A 5 13.77 23.71 6.92
C PHE A 5 14.67 22.47 6.80
N VAL A 6 14.34 21.41 7.53
CA VAL A 6 14.78 20.03 7.28
C VAL A 6 13.56 19.16 7.57
N GLY A 7 13.11 18.21 6.75
CA GLY A 7 13.50 17.82 5.39
C GLY A 7 12.53 16.68 5.02
N ILE A 8 11.88 16.72 3.86
CA ILE A 8 10.79 15.79 3.56
C ILE A 8 11.36 14.39 3.37
N PHE A 9 11.01 13.47 4.26
CA PHE A 9 11.38 12.06 4.15
C PHE A 9 10.65 11.42 2.97
N GLY A 10 11.41 10.83 2.04
CA GLY A 10 10.88 10.06 0.93
C GLY A 10 10.28 8.75 1.44
N ILE A 11 9.00 8.53 1.19
CA ILE A 11 8.27 7.30 1.51
C ILE A 11 8.02 6.54 0.20
N ILE A 12 8.32 5.25 0.23
CA ILE A 12 8.18 4.30 -0.90
C ILE A 12 7.38 3.09 -0.39
N LEU A 13 6.55 2.51 -1.26
CA LEU A 13 5.43 1.68 -0.84
C LEU A 13 5.02 0.69 -1.95
N ALA A 14 5.64 -0.49 -2.00
CA ALA A 14 5.13 -1.58 -2.86
C ALA A 14 3.78 -2.08 -2.32
N ILE A 15 2.85 -2.48 -3.20
CA ILE A 15 1.48 -2.89 -2.84
C ILE A 15 0.89 -3.70 -4.01
N ILE A 16 0.11 -4.77 -3.79
CA ILE A 16 -0.44 -5.68 -4.84
C ILE A 16 -1.93 -6.02 -4.51
N LEU A 17 -2.83 -6.22 -5.49
CA LEU A 17 -4.23 -6.70 -5.25
C LEU A 17 -4.81 -7.44 -6.45
N VAL A 18 -5.82 -8.25 -6.18
CA VAL A 18 -6.35 -9.30 -7.05
C VAL A 18 -7.90 -9.39 -6.91
N SER A 19 -8.68 -9.01 -7.94
CA SER A 19 -10.00 -9.65 -8.21
C SER A 19 -11.27 -8.82 -8.59
N ILE A 20 -12.20 -8.62 -7.63
CA ILE A 20 -13.57 -8.02 -7.67
C ILE A 20 -14.63 -8.53 -8.70
N PRO A 21 -15.94 -8.26 -8.48
CA PRO A 21 -16.65 -7.41 -9.44
C PRO A 21 -17.39 -6.22 -8.77
N VAL A 22 -17.02 -5.01 -9.17
CA VAL A 22 -17.54 -3.70 -8.67
C VAL A 22 -17.69 -3.64 -7.14
N VAL A 23 -16.57 -3.79 -6.46
CA VAL A 23 -16.37 -3.24 -5.11
C VAL A 23 -15.47 -2.02 -5.24
N TYR A 24 -15.84 -0.90 -4.61
CA TYR A 24 -14.91 0.20 -4.36
C TYR A 24 -13.92 -0.28 -3.28
N ALA A 25 -12.90 -1.05 -3.69
CA ALA A 25 -11.76 -1.38 -2.84
C ALA A 25 -10.88 -0.13 -2.70
N GLU A 26 -11.34 0.80 -1.88
CA GLU A 26 -10.48 1.82 -1.27
C GLU A 26 -9.96 1.25 0.04
N ILE A 27 -8.68 0.84 0.06
CA ILE A 27 -7.94 0.80 1.32
C ILE A 27 -7.57 2.24 1.70
N ILE A 28 -8.61 3.03 2.00
CA ILE A 28 -8.47 4.17 2.88
C ILE A 28 -8.34 3.54 4.27
N LEU A 29 -7.17 3.71 4.89
CA LEU A 29 -6.98 3.41 6.30
C LEU A 29 -7.77 4.40 7.16
N LYS A 30 -9.10 4.25 7.18
CA LYS A 30 -10.10 4.79 8.14
C LYS A 30 -11.50 4.19 7.93
N GLY A 31 -11.91 3.28 8.81
CA GLY A 31 -13.33 3.12 9.17
C GLY A 31 -14.17 2.16 8.32
N MET A 32 -13.65 0.97 8.03
CA MET A 32 -14.45 -0.24 7.81
C MET A 32 -13.88 -1.34 8.72
N ASP A 33 -14.75 -2.21 9.25
CA ASP A 33 -14.49 -3.01 10.47
C ASP A 33 -13.33 -4.04 10.35
N TYR A 34 -12.11 -3.57 10.57
CA TYR A 34 -11.04 -4.33 11.21
C TYR A 34 -10.69 -3.62 12.52
N GLU A 35 -11.08 -4.21 13.65
CA GLU A 35 -10.78 -3.68 14.98
C GLU A 35 -9.27 -3.74 15.26
N GLU A 36 -8.75 -2.62 15.78
CA GLU A 36 -7.48 -2.43 16.51
C GLU A 36 -6.19 -3.10 15.96
N GLY A 37 -5.14 -2.35 15.59
CA GLY A 37 -4.94 -0.91 15.73
C GLY A 37 -3.53 -0.41 15.37
N ILE A 38 -2.58 -1.31 15.07
CA ILE A 38 -1.24 -0.99 14.55
C ILE A 38 -0.90 -2.05 13.50
N ILE A 39 -0.52 -1.64 12.28
CA ILE A 39 0.15 -2.53 11.32
C ILE A 39 1.62 -2.60 11.73
N PRO A 40 2.13 -3.76 12.19
CA PRO A 40 3.52 -3.86 12.62
C PRO A 40 4.44 -3.88 11.39
N ILE A 41 5.44 -2.99 11.37
CA ILE A 41 6.50 -2.95 10.34
C ILE A 41 7.80 -3.36 11.02
N THR A 42 8.46 -4.42 10.53
CA THR A 42 9.74 -4.89 11.10
C THR A 42 10.94 -4.31 10.37
N ILE A 43 12.07 -4.16 11.06
CA ILE A 43 13.36 -3.96 10.40
C ILE A 43 13.82 -5.27 9.75
N THR A 44 14.50 -5.17 8.60
CA THR A 44 15.15 -6.31 7.92
C THR A 44 16.35 -5.83 7.10
N ASN A 45 17.15 -6.77 6.58
CA ASN A 45 18.31 -6.53 5.73
C ASN A 45 18.27 -7.34 4.42
N THR A 46 17.07 -7.79 4.02
CA THR A 46 16.85 -8.69 2.87
C THR A 46 16.04 -8.08 1.73
N MET A 47 15.46 -6.89 1.89
CA MET A 47 14.56 -6.30 0.88
C MET A 47 15.27 -5.86 -0.39
N GLY A 48 16.59 -5.69 -0.35
CA GLY A 48 17.43 -5.55 -1.56
C GLY A 48 17.49 -6.82 -2.44
N LYS A 49 16.81 -7.91 -2.06
CA LYS A 49 16.66 -9.15 -2.84
C LYS A 49 15.24 -9.36 -3.38
N VAL A 50 14.30 -8.47 -3.08
CA VAL A 50 12.91 -8.55 -3.54
C VAL A 50 12.83 -8.18 -5.02
N GLU A 51 12.11 -8.98 -5.80
CA GLU A 51 11.82 -8.72 -7.20
C GLU A 51 10.48 -7.97 -7.32
N PHE A 52 10.51 -6.73 -7.80
CA PHE A 52 9.31 -5.91 -7.96
C PHE A 52 8.58 -6.22 -9.29
N ASP A 53 8.10 -7.45 -9.44
CA ASP A 53 7.37 -7.93 -10.63
C ASP A 53 5.85 -8.02 -10.42
N GLY A 54 5.38 -7.78 -9.19
CA GLY A 54 3.97 -7.84 -8.82
C GLY A 54 3.50 -9.21 -8.29
N GLN A 55 4.43 -10.13 -8.02
CA GLN A 55 4.19 -11.47 -7.49
C GLN A 55 5.05 -11.70 -6.23
N TRP A 56 4.77 -12.77 -5.48
CA TRP A 56 5.76 -13.31 -4.55
C TRP A 56 6.58 -14.38 -5.29
N SER A 57 7.71 -13.95 -5.86
CA SER A 57 8.45 -14.76 -6.83
C SER A 57 9.36 -15.81 -6.19
N HIS A 58 9.85 -15.60 -4.95
CA HIS A 58 10.64 -16.60 -4.23
C HIS A 58 10.13 -16.89 -2.82
N TYR A 59 10.00 -18.16 -2.45
CA TYR A 59 9.39 -18.59 -1.18
C TYR A 59 9.98 -17.96 0.10
N ASP A 60 11.23 -17.51 0.11
CA ASP A 60 11.90 -16.84 1.24
C ASP A 60 11.96 -15.31 1.15
N GLU A 61 11.65 -14.73 -0.01
CA GLU A 61 11.71 -13.29 -0.34
C GLU A 61 11.10 -12.39 0.73
N TRP A 62 9.85 -12.66 1.11
CA TRP A 62 9.09 -11.91 2.09
C TRP A 62 9.05 -12.58 3.48
N LYS A 63 9.90 -13.57 3.78
CA LYS A 63 9.82 -14.30 5.07
C LYS A 63 10.37 -13.55 6.28
N SER A 64 11.21 -12.55 6.05
CA SER A 64 11.85 -11.73 7.08
C SER A 64 11.02 -10.49 7.47
N THR A 65 9.85 -10.32 6.85
CA THR A 65 8.93 -9.20 7.09
C THR A 65 7.84 -9.61 8.09
N THR A 66 6.96 -8.69 8.49
CA THR A 66 5.78 -9.07 9.26
C THR A 66 4.77 -9.84 8.40
N LEU A 67 3.85 -10.54 9.05
CA LEU A 67 2.70 -11.21 8.44
C LEU A 67 1.45 -10.82 9.22
N THR A 68 0.58 -10.03 8.59
CA THR A 68 -0.67 -9.51 9.18
C THR A 68 -1.84 -9.99 8.31
N GLU A 69 -2.74 -10.81 8.87
CA GLU A 69 -3.98 -11.19 8.19
C GLU A 69 -5.07 -10.16 8.50
N LEU A 70 -5.46 -9.40 7.48
CA LEU A 70 -6.55 -8.43 7.53
C LEU A 70 -7.82 -9.09 7.00
N LYS A 71 -8.89 -9.07 7.79
CA LYS A 71 -10.20 -9.66 7.42
C LYS A 71 -11.20 -8.55 7.14
N TYR A 72 -12.06 -8.79 6.17
CA TYR A 72 -13.24 -7.98 5.86
C TYR A 72 -14.41 -8.92 5.55
N ASN A 73 -15.62 -8.35 5.41
CA ASN A 73 -16.90 -9.08 5.38
C ASN A 73 -16.88 -10.39 4.57
N ASP A 74 -16.40 -10.31 3.32
CA ASP A 74 -16.45 -11.42 2.37
C ASP A 74 -15.05 -11.97 2.02
N GLY A 75 -14.01 -11.57 2.74
CA GLY A 75 -12.66 -12.02 2.39
C GLY A 75 -11.52 -11.66 3.34
N LYS A 76 -10.29 -11.87 2.84
CA LYS A 76 -9.07 -11.62 3.61
C LYS A 76 -7.87 -11.25 2.73
N ILE A 77 -7.06 -10.37 3.28
CA ILE A 77 -5.80 -9.90 2.71
C ILE A 77 -4.65 -10.37 3.61
N ILE A 78 -3.59 -10.88 3.01
CA ILE A 78 -2.28 -10.99 3.64
C ILE A 78 -1.52 -9.69 3.38
N LEU A 79 -1.21 -8.98 4.46
CA LEU A 79 -0.33 -7.83 4.47
C LEU A 79 1.01 -8.24 5.06
N ARG A 80 2.09 -8.14 4.27
CA ARG A 80 3.44 -8.20 4.79
C ARG A 80 4.07 -6.83 4.76
N SER A 81 4.86 -6.48 5.78
CA SER A 81 5.54 -5.18 5.79
C SER A 81 6.88 -5.19 6.50
N ALA A 82 7.80 -4.37 5.99
CA ALA A 82 9.11 -4.16 6.58
C ALA A 82 9.69 -2.79 6.21
N HIS A 83 10.78 -2.41 6.87
CA HIS A 83 11.60 -1.27 6.50
C HIS A 83 13.07 -1.65 6.42
N GLN A 84 13.78 -1.04 5.47
CA GLN A 84 15.21 -1.20 5.25
C GLN A 84 15.76 0.07 4.57
N ASP A 85 16.94 0.54 4.99
CA ASP A 85 17.73 1.60 4.33
C ASP A 85 16.97 2.90 3.96
N GLY A 86 15.94 3.24 4.76
CA GLY A 86 15.10 4.45 4.57
C GLY A 86 13.81 4.20 3.79
N PHE A 87 13.61 3.01 3.24
CA PHE A 87 12.42 2.62 2.49
C PHE A 87 11.48 1.76 3.34
N LEU A 88 10.19 1.80 2.97
CA LEU A 88 9.19 0.86 3.45
C LEU A 88 8.83 -0.10 2.31
N TYR A 89 8.47 -1.32 2.67
CA TYR A 89 8.15 -2.41 1.76
C TYR A 89 6.86 -3.03 2.23
N PHE A 90 5.89 -3.19 1.33
CA PHE A 90 4.69 -3.95 1.62
C PHE A 90 4.41 -4.93 0.47
N LEU A 91 3.90 -6.10 0.85
CA LEU A 91 3.21 -7.03 -0.04
C LEU A 91 1.76 -7.05 0.43
N ILE A 92 0.83 -6.96 -0.51
CA ILE A 92 -0.59 -7.15 -0.27
C ILE A 92 -1.03 -8.26 -1.20
N ASP A 93 -1.70 -9.26 -0.65
CA ASP A 93 -2.18 -10.41 -1.41
C ASP A 93 -3.62 -10.69 -0.97
N ASP A 94 -4.55 -10.58 -1.91
CA ASP A 94 -5.97 -10.89 -1.68
C ASP A 94 -6.19 -12.36 -2.00
N LEU A 95 -6.52 -13.13 -0.97
CA LEU A 95 -6.65 -14.59 -1.07
C LEU A 95 -8.05 -15.05 -1.45
N THR A 96 -8.94 -14.14 -1.83
CA THR A 96 -10.38 -14.42 -1.88
C THR A 96 -11.06 -14.19 -3.22
N ASP A 97 -10.44 -13.44 -4.14
CA ASP A 97 -11.01 -13.26 -5.47
C ASP A 97 -10.10 -13.81 -6.58
N PHE A 98 -10.65 -14.75 -7.34
CA PHE A 98 -9.96 -15.52 -8.36
C PHE A 98 -10.30 -15.11 -9.80
N THR A 99 -10.98 -13.96 -9.98
CA THR A 99 -11.34 -13.45 -11.32
C THR A 99 -10.17 -12.65 -11.94
N TYR A 100 -10.42 -11.85 -12.99
CA TYR A 100 -9.38 -11.03 -13.61
C TYR A 100 -9.95 -9.72 -14.16
N ASN A 101 -9.81 -8.63 -13.39
CA ASN A 101 -10.24 -7.30 -13.83
C ASN A 101 -9.03 -6.35 -13.91
N ARG A 102 -8.27 -6.49 -15.01
CA ARG A 102 -7.10 -5.66 -15.36
C ARG A 102 -7.36 -4.17 -15.08
N ILE A 103 -6.42 -3.52 -14.38
CA ILE A 103 -6.47 -2.11 -13.92
C ILE A 103 -7.56 -1.79 -12.87
N ALA A 104 -8.69 -2.48 -12.85
CA ALA A 104 -9.71 -2.28 -11.82
C ALA A 104 -9.24 -2.79 -10.44
N ASP A 105 -8.54 -3.93 -10.45
CA ASP A 105 -7.87 -4.50 -9.28
C ASP A 105 -6.71 -3.59 -8.90
N ARG A 106 -6.80 -2.96 -7.73
CA ARG A 106 -5.79 -2.02 -7.24
C ARG A 106 -5.68 -2.10 -5.73
N ALA A 107 -4.45 -2.02 -5.23
CA ALA A 107 -4.19 -1.88 -3.81
C ALA A 107 -3.82 -0.45 -3.46
N MET A 108 -4.09 -0.08 -2.22
CA MET A 108 -3.69 1.20 -1.65
C MET A 108 -3.13 0.99 -0.24
N ILE A 109 -2.11 1.75 0.14
CA ILE A 109 -1.75 1.97 1.54
C ILE A 109 -1.64 3.47 1.71
N CYS A 110 -2.32 3.98 2.73
CA CYS A 110 -2.26 5.36 3.17
C CYS A 110 -1.41 5.48 4.43
N LEU A 111 -0.39 6.33 4.40
CA LEU A 111 0.43 6.67 5.54
C LEU A 111 0.08 8.07 6.00
N ASP A 112 -0.32 8.18 7.26
CA ASP A 112 -0.64 9.44 7.93
C ASP A 112 0.58 9.86 8.76
N SER A 113 1.25 10.94 8.36
CA SER A 113 2.40 11.48 9.09
C SER A 113 2.00 12.50 10.17
N GLY A 114 0.70 12.64 10.47
CA GLY A 114 0.18 13.60 11.44
C GLY A 114 0.08 13.02 12.86
N ASP A 115 0.22 13.88 13.87
CA ASP A 115 0.12 13.49 15.29
C ASP A 115 -1.27 12.93 15.69
N LYS A 116 -2.29 13.16 14.85
CA LYS A 116 -3.68 12.76 15.08
C LYS A 116 -4.34 12.42 13.76
N SER A 117 -4.78 11.18 13.61
CA SER A 117 -5.47 10.78 12.39
C SER A 117 -6.88 11.38 12.31
N GLY A 118 -7.15 12.19 11.29
CA GLY A 118 -8.45 12.84 11.04
C GLY A 118 -9.47 11.90 10.37
N LYS A 119 -10.78 12.16 10.48
CA LYS A 119 -11.82 11.38 9.75
C LYS A 119 -11.81 11.56 8.23
N LYS A 120 -11.02 12.51 7.73
CA LYS A 120 -10.82 12.81 6.31
C LYS A 120 -9.30 12.92 6.09
N PRO A 121 -8.75 12.40 4.99
CA PRO A 121 -7.32 12.53 4.75
C PRO A 121 -6.99 14.00 4.49
N ASP A 122 -6.11 14.56 5.33
CA ASP A 122 -5.55 15.89 5.14
C ASP A 122 -4.15 15.81 4.49
N LYS A 123 -3.41 16.92 4.47
CA LYS A 123 -2.12 17.00 3.77
C LYS A 123 -1.03 16.12 4.38
N SER A 124 -1.17 15.62 5.62
CA SER A 124 -0.27 14.63 6.21
C SER A 124 -0.50 13.21 5.66
N VAL A 125 -1.63 12.96 4.98
CA VAL A 125 -1.96 11.63 4.45
C VAL A 125 -1.44 11.48 3.03
N TRP A 126 -0.59 10.47 2.84
CA TRP A 126 -0.02 10.07 1.55
C TRP A 126 -0.44 8.65 1.24
N CYS A 127 -1.22 8.47 0.18
CA CYS A 127 -1.64 7.15 -0.27
C CYS A 127 -0.89 6.78 -1.55
N TYR A 128 -0.47 5.53 -1.63
CA TYR A 128 0.23 4.99 -2.78
C TYR A 128 -0.63 3.88 -3.35
N VAL A 129 -0.62 3.71 -4.67
CA VAL A 129 -1.52 2.82 -5.38
C VAL A 129 -0.75 2.03 -6.43
N ALA A 130 -0.94 0.73 -6.45
CA ALA A 130 -0.56 -0.12 -7.58
C ALA A 130 -1.80 -0.81 -8.15
N ALA A 131 -1.84 -1.00 -9.45
CA ALA A 131 -2.94 -1.65 -10.15
C ALA A 131 -2.45 -2.91 -10.89
N ARG A 132 -3.29 -3.95 -10.92
CA ARG A 132 -2.98 -5.23 -11.54
C ARG A 132 -2.74 -5.10 -13.04
N GLY A 133 -1.61 -5.64 -13.50
CA GLY A 133 -1.13 -5.49 -14.87
C GLY A 133 -0.54 -4.11 -15.17
N SER A 134 -0.19 -3.33 -14.14
CA SER A 134 0.58 -2.08 -14.25
C SER A 134 1.94 -2.24 -13.58
N LEU A 135 2.98 -1.76 -14.27
CA LEU A 135 4.32 -1.52 -13.70
C LEU A 135 4.46 -0.08 -13.16
N ASN A 136 3.41 0.74 -13.29
CA ASN A 136 3.37 2.13 -12.84
C ASN A 136 2.36 2.25 -11.71
N GLY A 137 2.84 2.69 -10.53
CA GLY A 137 1.98 3.09 -9.44
C GLY A 137 1.65 4.58 -9.48
N HIS A 138 0.70 4.98 -8.63
CA HIS A 138 0.28 6.37 -8.46
C HIS A 138 0.41 6.81 -6.99
N THR A 139 0.82 8.05 -6.78
CA THR A 139 0.79 8.70 -5.45
C THR A 139 -0.39 9.66 -5.38
N LEU A 140 -1.10 9.62 -4.26
CA LEU A 140 -2.20 10.51 -3.90
C LEU A 140 -1.83 11.24 -2.59
N ASN A 141 -2.21 12.50 -2.46
CA ASN A 141 -2.10 13.26 -1.21
C ASN A 141 -3.48 13.77 -0.78
N GLY A 142 -3.74 13.80 0.54
CA GLY A 142 -4.99 14.29 1.10
C GLY A 142 -5.10 15.82 1.14
N GLY A 143 -6.20 16.30 1.72
CA GLY A 143 -6.48 17.73 1.81
C GLY A 143 -7.11 18.34 0.55
N VAL A 144 -7.62 17.53 -0.38
CA VAL A 144 -8.43 17.99 -1.51
C VAL A 144 -9.88 18.21 -1.07
N HIS A 145 -10.50 19.31 -1.47
CA HIS A 145 -11.87 19.64 -1.05
C HIS A 145 -13.00 18.84 -1.75
N THR A 146 -12.69 17.80 -2.52
CA THR A 146 -13.69 17.01 -3.26
C THR A 146 -13.99 15.67 -2.60
N VAL A 147 -15.27 15.41 -2.34
CA VAL A 147 -15.74 14.12 -1.78
C VAL A 147 -15.66 13.01 -2.84
N TRP A 148 -15.78 13.34 -4.13
CA TRP A 148 -15.79 12.38 -5.25
C TRP A 148 -14.47 11.62 -5.45
N MET A 149 -13.38 12.09 -4.85
CA MET A 149 -12.09 11.39 -4.80
C MET A 149 -11.67 11.12 -3.34
N ASN A 150 -12.65 11.04 -2.44
CA ASN A 150 -12.46 10.82 -1.00
C ASN A 150 -11.40 11.73 -0.34
N TYR A 151 -11.40 13.01 -0.76
CA TYR A 151 -10.46 14.05 -0.33
C TYR A 151 -8.98 13.82 -0.69
N LEU A 152 -8.69 12.79 -1.50
CA LEU A 152 -7.38 12.50 -2.08
C LEU A 152 -7.25 13.14 -3.48
N GLY A 153 -6.02 13.51 -3.86
CA GLY A 153 -5.70 14.03 -5.19
C GLY A 153 -4.44 13.41 -5.76
N LEU A 154 -4.47 13.12 -7.07
CA LEU A 154 -3.30 12.61 -7.79
C LEU A 154 -2.17 13.64 -7.79
N VAL A 155 -0.99 13.20 -7.36
CA VAL A 155 0.24 14.00 -7.35
C VAL A 155 1.36 13.25 -8.10
N LYS A 156 2.42 13.97 -8.46
CA LYS A 156 3.60 13.33 -9.06
C LYS A 156 4.27 12.43 -8.01
N SER A 157 4.39 11.15 -8.32
CA SER A 157 5.09 10.17 -7.48
C SER A 157 6.57 10.53 -7.27
N HIS A 158 7.16 10.08 -6.16
CA HIS A 158 8.60 10.16 -5.93
C HIS A 158 9.35 9.38 -7.03
N PRO A 159 10.54 9.81 -7.52
CA PRO A 159 11.23 9.13 -8.62
C PRO A 159 11.60 7.67 -8.32
N GLU A 160 11.85 7.36 -7.05
CA GLU A 160 12.19 6.02 -6.58
C GLU A 160 10.94 5.17 -6.25
N TYR A 161 9.74 5.74 -6.30
CA TYR A 161 8.51 5.02 -5.93
C TYR A 161 8.21 3.89 -6.91
N ILE A 162 8.17 2.66 -6.38
CA ILE A 162 7.81 1.44 -7.12
C ILE A 162 6.42 0.98 -6.65
N GLY A 163 5.48 0.89 -7.60
CA GLY A 163 4.15 0.30 -7.40
C GLY A 163 3.83 -0.60 -8.58
N VAL A 164 3.81 -1.91 -8.35
CA VAL A 164 3.64 -2.95 -9.39
C VAL A 164 2.57 -3.92 -8.91
N GLY A 165 1.56 -4.19 -9.74
CA GLY A 165 0.51 -5.17 -9.44
C GLY A 165 0.51 -6.34 -10.41
N GLY A 166 0.63 -7.57 -9.89
CA GLY A 166 0.63 -8.81 -10.67
C GLY A 166 -0.52 -9.75 -10.29
N THR A 167 -0.32 -11.05 -10.46
CA THR A 167 -1.28 -12.09 -10.07
C THR A 167 -0.55 -13.11 -9.21
N SER A 168 -1.12 -13.45 -8.06
CA SER A 168 -0.53 -14.38 -7.10
C SER A 168 -0.19 -15.72 -7.75
N GLY A 169 1.02 -16.21 -7.45
CA GLY A 169 1.61 -17.43 -7.96
C GLY A 169 1.65 -18.55 -6.90
N VAL A 170 2.66 -19.42 -6.99
CA VAL A 170 2.73 -20.66 -6.18
C VAL A 170 3.32 -20.49 -4.77
N ASN A 171 3.96 -19.34 -4.51
CA ASN A 171 4.59 -19.02 -3.23
C ASN A 171 3.67 -18.21 -2.30
N ASP A 172 2.65 -17.54 -2.85
CA ASP A 172 1.65 -16.76 -2.13
C ASP A 172 0.88 -17.66 -1.15
N ARG A 173 1.20 -17.52 0.15
CA ARG A 173 0.76 -18.38 1.28
C ARG A 173 0.79 -17.66 2.63
#